data_AF-A0A4Q7XN56-F1
#
_entry.id   AF-A0A4Q7XN56-F1
#
_cell.length_a   1.000
_cell.length_b   1.000
_cell.length_c   1.000
_cell.angle_alpha   90.00
_cell.angle_beta   90.00
_cell.angle_gamma   90.00
#
_symmetry.space_group_name_H-M   'P 1'
#
loop_
_entity.id
_entity.type
_entity.pdbx_description
1 polymer ?
#
loop_
_entity_poly.entity_id
_entity_poly.type
_entity_poly.pdbx_seq_one_letter_code
_entity_poly.pdbx_strand_id
1 'polypeptide(L)'
;MASSFDFPSDLRAGQEELHQVRAELSALLKRLPWSVEPLDGFSDDGGWRKVERPASPGWTADEQAEVEKLRQREHELAVFVTCHRFWTDVATGDLVEARTRLKHAPPAPPAEDASDGGRQDAQET
;
A
#
# COMPACT_ATOMS: atom_id res chain seq x y z
N MET A 1 -8.81 -10.97 25.46
CA MET A 1 -7.36 -11.26 25.44
C MET A 1 -6.84 -10.72 24.14
N ALA A 2 -5.77 -9.92 24.13
CA ALA A 2 -5.23 -9.40 22.88
C ALA A 2 -4.46 -10.53 22.18
N SER A 3 -5.08 -11.19 21.19
CA SER A 3 -4.44 -12.26 20.41
C SER A 3 -3.30 -11.68 19.58
N SER A 4 -2.07 -11.73 20.10
CA SER A 4 -0.87 -11.40 19.31
C SER A 4 -0.76 -12.44 18.21
N PHE A 5 -0.98 -12.03 16.96
CA PHE A 5 -0.78 -12.89 15.80
C PHE A 5 0.65 -12.76 15.34
N ASP A 6 1.35 -13.88 15.19
CA ASP A 6 2.70 -13.94 14.66
C ASP A 6 2.63 -13.92 13.13
N PHE A 7 2.55 -12.70 12.57
CA PHE A 7 2.45 -12.52 11.13
C PHE A 7 3.77 -12.91 10.43
N PRO A 8 3.70 -13.74 9.38
CA PRO A 8 4.84 -14.03 8.51
C PRO A 8 5.50 -12.76 7.97
N SER A 9 6.83 -12.80 7.76
CA SER A 9 7.60 -11.64 7.29
C SER A 9 7.19 -11.18 5.90
N ASP A 10 6.87 -12.11 5.00
CA ASP A 10 6.35 -11.85 3.66
C ASP A 10 4.98 -11.16 3.69
N LEU A 11 4.08 -11.58 4.59
CA LEU A 11 2.79 -10.92 4.79
C LEU A 11 2.94 -9.50 5.35
N ARG A 12 3.88 -9.29 6.28
CA ARG A 12 4.18 -7.94 6.82
C ARG A 12 4.80 -7.04 5.75
N ALA A 13 5.76 -7.54 4.99
CA ALA A 13 6.38 -6.82 3.88
C ALA A 13 5.35 -6.46 2.79
N GLY A 14 4.48 -7.39 2.42
CA GLY A 14 3.41 -7.12 1.45
C GLY A 14 2.38 -6.10 1.95
N GLN A 15 2.06 -6.10 3.25
CA GLN A 15 1.19 -5.10 3.85
C GLN A 15 1.85 -3.71 3.89
N GLU A 16 3.14 -3.65 4.21
CA GLU A 16 3.93 -2.41 4.20
C GLU A 16 3.99 -1.82 2.79
N GLU A 17 4.35 -2.63 1.80
CA GLU A 17 4.40 -2.19 0.40
C GLU A 17 3.03 -1.70 -0.07
N LEU A 18 1.94 -2.38 0.32
CA LEU A 18 0.58 -1.95 0.00
C LEU A 18 0.26 -0.57 0.61
N HIS A 19 0.71 -0.30 1.84
CA HIS A 19 0.56 1.03 2.45
C HIS A 19 1.36 2.09 1.71
N GLN A 20 2.57 1.76 1.28
CA GLN A 20 3.45 2.68 0.57
C GLN A 20 2.91 3.04 -0.81
N VAL A 21 2.48 2.05 -1.60
CA VAL A 21 1.84 2.25 -2.91
C VAL A 21 0.56 3.09 -2.78
N ARG A 22 -0.26 2.86 -1.75
CA ARG A 22 -1.45 3.69 -1.50
C ARG A 22 -1.11 5.13 -1.13
N ALA A 23 -0.05 5.32 -0.36
CA ALA A 23 0.42 6.66 -0.01
C ALA A 23 0.94 7.40 -1.25
N GLU A 24 1.73 6.73 -2.09
CA GLU A 24 2.23 7.26 -3.36
C GLU A 24 1.08 7.60 -4.33
N LEU A 25 0.14 6.67 -4.53
CA LEU A 25 -1.06 6.91 -5.35
C LEU A 25 -1.87 8.10 -4.81
N SER A 26 -2.06 8.18 -3.49
CA SER A 26 -2.76 9.32 -2.89
C SER A 26 -2.01 10.63 -3.09
N ALA A 27 -0.67 10.63 -3.05
CA ALA A 27 0.13 11.83 -3.24
C ALA A 27 0.08 12.29 -4.71
N LEU A 28 0.15 11.33 -5.65
CA LEU A 28 0.01 11.59 -7.09
C LEU A 28 -1.36 12.18 -7.40
N LEU A 29 -2.45 11.53 -6.97
CA LEU A 29 -3.82 12.01 -7.22
C LEU A 29 -4.11 13.39 -6.62
N LYS A 30 -3.43 13.79 -5.53
CA LYS A 30 -3.55 15.13 -4.95
C LYS A 30 -2.86 16.21 -5.78
N ARG A 31 -1.83 15.84 -6.55
CA ARG A 31 -1.08 16.75 -7.45
C ARG A 31 -1.77 16.89 -8.81
N LEU A 32 -2.41 15.82 -9.27
CA LEU A 32 -3.06 15.80 -10.58
C LEU A 32 -4.30 16.71 -10.63
N PRO A 33 -4.66 17.19 -11.83
CA PRO A 33 -5.93 17.86 -12.04
C PRO A 33 -7.10 16.97 -11.58
N TRP A 34 -8.16 17.61 -11.09
CA TRP A 34 -9.30 16.90 -10.51
C TRP A 34 -10.08 16.03 -11.52
N SER A 35 -9.90 16.25 -12.83
CA SER A 35 -10.47 15.46 -13.90
C SER A 35 -9.39 14.72 -14.69
N VAL A 36 -9.71 13.49 -15.10
CA VAL A 36 -8.88 12.67 -16.01
C VAL A 36 -9.02 13.15 -17.44
N GLU A 37 -10.25 13.43 -17.88
CA GLU A 37 -10.50 14.01 -19.20
C GLU A 37 -10.51 15.54 -19.12
N PRO A 38 -10.17 16.26 -20.21
CA PRO A 38 -10.38 17.69 -20.28
C PRO A 38 -11.85 18.02 -20.00
N LEU A 39 -12.12 18.79 -18.95
CA LEU A 39 -13.47 19.22 -18.58
C LEU A 39 -13.49 20.73 -18.42
N ASP A 40 -14.49 21.35 -19.05
CA ASP A 40 -14.81 22.73 -18.78
C ASP A 40 -15.22 22.89 -17.32
N GLY A 41 -14.80 24.01 -16.73
CA GLY A 41 -15.16 24.35 -15.37
C GLY A 41 -16.68 24.51 -15.30
N PHE A 42 -17.28 24.08 -14.19
CA PHE A 42 -18.70 24.25 -13.97
C PHE A 42 -18.96 25.02 -12.68
N SER A 43 -20.00 25.85 -12.72
CA SER A 43 -20.56 26.55 -11.57
C SER A 43 -22.04 26.21 -11.52
N ASP A 44 -22.48 25.61 -10.42
CA ASP A 44 -23.88 25.31 -10.14
C ASP A 44 -24.30 26.02 -8.86
N ASP A 45 -25.23 26.96 -8.99
CA ASP A 45 -25.84 27.74 -7.92
C ASP A 45 -27.32 27.39 -7.68
N GLY A 46 -27.85 26.36 -8.36
CA GLY A 46 -29.24 25.92 -8.26
C GLY A 46 -29.57 25.06 -7.03
N GLY A 47 -28.54 24.61 -6.30
CA GLY A 47 -28.67 23.76 -5.10
C GLY A 47 -28.61 24.51 -3.77
N TRP A 48 -28.67 23.77 -2.66
CA TRP A 48 -28.53 24.33 -1.30
C TRP A 48 -27.13 24.92 -1.01
N ARG A 49 -26.12 24.60 -1.84
CA ARG A 49 -24.78 25.21 -1.79
C ARG A 49 -24.26 25.41 -3.21
N LYS A 50 -23.58 26.54 -3.42
CA LYS A 50 -22.82 26.83 -4.63
C LYS A 50 -21.69 25.80 -4.79
N VAL A 51 -21.64 25.15 -5.95
CA VAL A 51 -20.56 24.24 -6.34
C VAL A 51 -19.82 24.86 -7.50
N GLU A 52 -18.54 25.19 -7.29
CA GLU A 52 -17.66 25.70 -8.33
C GLU A 52 -16.47 24.77 -8.51
N ARG A 53 -16.19 24.41 -9.77
CA ARG A 53 -14.99 23.70 -10.16
C ARG A 53 -14.31 24.41 -11.34
N PRO A 54 -13.02 24.74 -11.24
CA PRO A 54 -12.29 25.34 -12.35
C PRO A 54 -12.14 24.34 -13.50
N ALA A 55 -11.93 24.85 -14.71
CA ALA A 55 -11.62 24.03 -15.87
C ALA A 55 -10.39 23.17 -15.60
N SER A 56 -10.48 21.90 -15.98
CA SER A 56 -9.42 20.93 -15.81
C SER A 56 -8.87 20.54 -17.18
N PRO A 57 -7.55 20.62 -17.41
CA PRO A 57 -6.95 20.22 -18.67
C PRO A 57 -6.94 18.71 -18.90
N GLY A 58 -7.41 17.90 -17.94
CA GLY A 58 -7.26 16.45 -17.96
C GLY A 58 -5.86 15.99 -17.54
N TRP A 59 -5.66 14.69 -17.49
CA TRP A 59 -4.37 14.06 -17.26
C TRP A 59 -3.64 13.87 -18.57
N THR A 60 -2.32 14.01 -18.55
CA THR A 60 -1.48 13.57 -19.66
C THR A 60 -1.44 12.05 -19.74
N ALA A 61 -1.05 11.50 -20.90
CA ALA A 61 -0.91 10.05 -21.08
C ALA A 61 0.11 9.45 -20.10
N ASP A 62 1.20 10.18 -19.80
CA ASP A 62 2.23 9.73 -18.86
C ASP A 62 1.70 9.69 -17.42
N GLU A 63 0.93 10.71 -17.01
CA GLU A 63 0.30 10.74 -15.68
C GLU A 63 -0.77 9.64 -15.53
N GLN A 64 -1.54 9.38 -16.58
CA GLN A 64 -2.49 8.28 -16.60
C GLN A 64 -1.78 6.93 -16.48
N ALA A 65 -0.69 6.72 -17.23
CA ALA A 65 0.10 5.50 -17.17
C ALA A 65 0.76 5.30 -15.79
N GLU A 66 1.24 6.37 -15.14
CA GLU A 66 1.79 6.32 -13.79
C GLU A 66 0.73 5.90 -12.76
N VAL A 67 -0.47 6.48 -12.83
CA VAL A 67 -1.61 6.09 -11.98
C VAL A 67 -2.02 4.65 -12.24
N GLU A 68 -2.10 4.22 -13.49
CA GLU A 68 -2.47 2.85 -13.84
C GLU A 68 -1.46 1.84 -13.32
N LYS A 69 -0.16 2.11 -13.48
CA LYS A 69 0.92 1.29 -12.93
C LYS A 69 0.80 1.15 -11.41
N LEU A 70 0.57 2.25 -10.69
CA LEU A 70 0.40 2.23 -9.23
C LEU A 70 -0.87 1.47 -8.81
N ARG A 71 -1.99 1.63 -9.53
CA ARG A 71 -3.23 0.89 -9.27
C ARG A 71 -3.09 -0.60 -9.54
N GLN A 72 -2.37 -0.98 -10.60
CA GLN A 72 -2.07 -2.37 -10.89
C GLN A 72 -1.24 -2.99 -9.77
N ARG A 73 -0.20 -2.28 -9.30
CA ARG A 73 0.62 -2.74 -8.16
C ARG A 73 -0.19 -2.83 -6.87
N GLU A 74 -1.05 -1.84 -6.58
CA GLU A 74 -1.95 -1.87 -5.43
C GLU A 74 -2.85 -3.11 -5.50
N HIS A 75 -3.40 -3.43 -6.67
CA HIS A 75 -4.28 -4.56 -6.86
C HIS A 75 -3.55 -5.89 -6.61
N GLU A 76 -2.36 -6.07 -7.19
CA GLU A 76 -1.53 -7.26 -6.98
C GLU A 76 -1.21 -7.48 -5.50
N LEU A 77 -0.82 -6.42 -4.79
CA LEU A 77 -0.52 -6.48 -3.36
C LEU A 77 -1.77 -6.75 -2.53
N ALA A 78 -2.91 -6.16 -2.88
CA ALA A 78 -4.18 -6.44 -2.21
C ALA A 78 -4.60 -7.91 -2.37
N VAL A 79 -4.42 -8.48 -3.55
CA VAL A 79 -4.66 -9.92 -3.81
C VAL A 79 -3.68 -10.77 -3.00
N PHE A 80 -2.38 -10.47 -3.05
CA PHE A 80 -1.35 -11.19 -2.29
C PHE A 80 -1.68 -11.23 -0.80
N VAL A 81 -1.94 -10.07 -0.19
CA VAL A 81 -2.27 -9.97 1.23
C VAL A 81 -3.57 -10.70 1.54
N THR A 82 -4.62 -10.57 0.72
CA THR A 82 -5.94 -11.15 1.02
C THR A 82 -5.97 -12.67 0.85
N CYS A 83 -5.24 -13.20 -0.12
CA CYS A 83 -5.18 -14.63 -0.45
C CYS A 83 -3.99 -15.35 0.21
N HIS A 84 -3.31 -14.71 1.15
CA HIS A 84 -2.13 -15.28 1.79
C HIS A 84 -2.43 -16.58 2.56
N ARG A 85 -1.54 -17.57 2.47
CA ARG A 85 -1.72 -18.89 3.09
C ARG A 85 -2.00 -18.84 4.60
N PHE A 86 -1.42 -17.85 5.28
CA PHE A 86 -1.59 -17.60 6.72
C PHE A 86 -3.05 -17.56 7.16
N TRP A 87 -3.96 -17.06 6.31
CA TRP A 87 -5.38 -16.96 6.66
C TRP A 87 -6.07 -18.31 6.77
N THR A 88 -5.49 -19.37 6.23
CA THR A 88 -5.99 -20.74 6.37
C THR A 88 -5.83 -21.25 7.80
N ASP A 89 -4.81 -20.74 8.51
CA ASP A 89 -4.46 -21.18 9.86
C ASP A 89 -5.15 -20.33 10.95
N VAL A 90 -5.83 -19.25 10.56
CA VAL A 90 -6.55 -18.34 11.47
C VAL A 90 -8.01 -18.78 11.59
N ALA A 91 -8.50 -18.92 12.82
CA ALA A 91 -9.90 -19.25 13.07
C ALA A 91 -10.84 -18.21 12.45
N THR A 92 -11.97 -18.64 11.88
CA THR A 92 -12.90 -17.75 11.16
C THR A 92 -13.40 -16.58 12.02
N GLY A 93 -13.59 -16.80 13.33
CA GLY A 93 -13.98 -15.75 14.28
C GLY A 93 -12.92 -14.67 14.50
N ASP A 94 -11.64 -15.00 14.26
CA ASP A 94 -10.50 -14.13 14.54
C ASP A 94 -9.99 -13.40 13.28
N LEU A 95 -10.46 -13.77 12.08
CA LEU A 95 -9.95 -13.23 10.81
C LEU A 95 -10.06 -11.70 10.71
N VAL A 96 -11.16 -11.13 11.19
CA VAL A 96 -11.38 -9.67 11.15
C VAL A 96 -10.39 -8.97 12.09
N GLU A 97 -10.18 -9.52 13.29
CA GLU A 97 -9.23 -8.98 14.25
C GLU A 97 -7.79 -9.09 13.71
N ALA A 98 -7.42 -10.25 13.17
CA ALA A 98 -6.10 -10.51 12.60
C ALA A 98 -5.79 -9.55 11.43
N ARG A 99 -6.73 -9.36 10.49
CA ARG A 99 -6.58 -8.38 9.41
C ARG A 99 -6.48 -6.95 9.91
N THR A 100 -7.20 -6.60 10.97
CA THR A 100 -7.12 -5.27 11.57
C THR A 100 -5.75 -5.04 12.21
N ARG A 101 -5.23 -6.03 12.94
CA ARG A 101 -3.89 -5.96 13.55
C ARG A 101 -2.78 -5.90 12.50
N LEU A 102 -2.90 -6.63 11.40
CA LEU A 102 -1.92 -6.61 10.30
C LEU A 102 -1.70 -5.19 9.75
N LYS A 103 -2.77 -4.39 9.59
CA LYS A 103 -2.69 -2.98 9.11
C LYS A 103 -1.89 -2.07 10.03
N HIS A 104 -1.69 -2.47 11.28
CA HIS A 104 -0.95 -1.72 12.29
C HIS A 104 0.33 -2.44 12.72
N ALA A 105 0.66 -3.57 12.10
CA ALA A 105 1.85 -4.32 12.42
C ALA A 105 3.08 -3.51 11.98
N PRO A 106 4.15 -3.50 12.78
CA PRO A 106 5.40 -2.89 12.36
C PRO A 106 5.96 -3.62 11.13
N PRO A 107 6.75 -2.93 10.31
CA PRO A 107 7.42 -3.52 9.16
C PRO A 107 8.27 -4.71 9.59
N ALA A 108 8.50 -5.66 8.67
CA ALA A 108 9.41 -6.76 8.96
C ALA A 108 10.81 -6.18 9.24
N PRO A 109 11.52 -6.64 10.29
CA PRO A 109 12.90 -6.21 10.48
C PRO A 109 13.70 -6.56 9.21
N PRO A 110 14.64 -5.70 8.79
CA PRO A 110 15.52 -6.01 7.68
C PRO A 110 16.18 -7.37 7.94
N ALA A 111 16.22 -8.23 6.93
CA ALA A 111 16.93 -9.49 7.05
C ALA A 111 18.39 -9.16 7.39
N GLU A 112 18.82 -9.48 8.61
CA GLU A 112 20.23 -9.42 8.96
C GLU A 112 20.94 -10.39 8.03
N ASP A 113 21.78 -9.86 7.14
CA ASP A 113 22.63 -10.65 6.29
C ASP A 113 23.46 -11.57 7.19
N ALA A 114 23.10 -12.86 7.21
CA ALA A 114 23.86 -13.92 7.84
C ALA A 114 25.14 -14.16 7.02
N SER A 115 26.04 -13.20 7.04
CA SER A 115 27.38 -13.30 6.48
C SER A 115 28.33 -12.33 7.17
N ASP A 116 28.82 -12.73 8.34
CA ASP A 116 30.25 -12.61 8.66
C ASP A 116 30.66 -13.74 9.60
N GLY A 117 30.78 -14.94 9.03
CA GLY A 117 31.59 -16.01 9.61
C GLY A 117 33.07 -15.67 9.45
N GLY A 118 33.55 -14.70 10.22
CA GLY A 118 34.95 -14.31 10.31
C GLY A 118 35.80 -15.41 10.96
N ARG A 119 36.26 -16.34 10.12
CA ARG A 119 37.46 -17.18 10.23
C ARG A 119 38.45 -16.72 11.33
N GLN A 120 38.46 -17.42 12.46
CA GLN A 120 39.59 -17.40 13.39
C GLN A 120 40.72 -18.21 12.78
N ASP A 121 41.58 -17.56 11.99
CA ASP A 121 42.85 -18.17 11.61
C ASP A 121 43.75 -18.23 12.85
N ALA A 122 44.17 -19.46 13.12
CA ALA A 122 45.20 -19.82 14.07
C ALA A 122 46.48 -19.00 13.82
N GLN A 123 47.04 -18.42 14.88
CA GLN A 123 48.48 -18.28 14.98
C GLN A 123 48.96 -19.12 16.16
N GLU A 124 49.53 -20.23 15.73
CA GLU A 124 50.28 -21.25 16.42
C GLU A 124 51.73 -20.74 16.65
N THR A 125 52.18 -20.90 17.90
CA THR A 125 53.58 -21.02 18.42
C THR A 125 54.60 -19.90 18.24
#